data_AF-A0A4R2GS80-F1
#
_entry.id   AF-A0A4R2GS80-F1
#
_cell.length_a   1.000
_cell.length_b   1.000
_cell.length_c   1.000
_cell.angle_alpha   90.00
_cell.angle_beta   90.00
_cell.angle_gamma   90.00
#
_symmetry.space_group_name_H-M   'P 1'
#
loop_
_entity.id
_entity.type
_entity.pdbx_description
1 polymer ?
#
loop_
_entity_poly.entity_id
_entity_poly.type
_entity_poly.pdbx_seq_one_letter_code
_entity_poly.pdbx_strand_id
1 'polypeptide(L)'
;MNDASHSMVRLQDADLTLADPADDLRGRRVADRNGSEVGVVGDVIIDAAERRARFLEIDAGGNPGLSRIKQLVPVDTITRIDDDVVHISPDWMMVAGGHGYDPSAVLDRTYYAAVYGYYNCPPFWWPSHHDPEPGADDE
;
A
#
# COMPACT_ATOMS: atom_id res chain seq x y z
N MET A 1 24.00 -11.82 4.47
CA MET A 1 22.78 -11.18 3.94
C MET A 1 21.61 -11.96 4.49
N ASN A 2 20.75 -11.36 5.31
CA ASN A 2 19.57 -12.04 5.84
C ASN A 2 18.58 -12.24 4.69
N ASP A 3 18.49 -13.46 4.17
CA ASP A 3 17.38 -13.90 3.35
C ASP A 3 16.18 -14.15 4.28
N ALA A 4 15.58 -13.07 4.79
CA ALA A 4 14.23 -13.19 5.28
C ALA A 4 13.36 -13.49 4.06
N SER A 5 12.78 -14.68 4.02
CA SER A 5 11.89 -15.11 2.95
C SER A 5 10.57 -14.33 3.07
N HIS A 6 10.56 -13.11 2.52
CA HIS A 6 9.39 -12.25 2.49
C HIS A 6 8.32 -12.85 1.59
N SER A 7 7.09 -12.98 2.11
CA SER A 7 5.99 -13.62 1.41
C SER A 7 4.89 -12.59 1.13
N MET A 8 5.00 -11.92 -0.02
CA MET A 8 4.06 -10.88 -0.42
C MET A 8 2.79 -11.51 -0.95
N VAL A 9 1.68 -11.32 -0.24
CA VAL A 9 0.36 -11.83 -0.63
C VAL A 9 -0.71 -10.76 -0.45
N ARG A 10 -1.80 -10.89 -1.19
CA ARG A 10 -2.99 -10.06 -1.01
C ARG A 10 -3.71 -10.46 0.27
N LEU A 11 -4.15 -9.48 1.07
CA LEU A 11 -4.88 -9.75 2.31
C LEU A 11 -6.16 -10.55 2.05
N GLN A 12 -6.84 -10.31 0.93
CA GLN A 12 -8.04 -11.09 0.55
C GLN A 12 -7.76 -12.56 0.22
N ASP A 13 -6.53 -12.89 -0.18
CA ASP A 13 -6.08 -14.24 -0.53
C ASP A 13 -5.43 -14.96 0.65
N ALA A 14 -4.94 -14.18 1.62
CA ALA A 14 -4.36 -14.70 2.84
C ALA A 14 -5.45 -15.23 3.79
N ASP A 15 -5.19 -16.39 4.38
CA ASP A 15 -5.98 -16.92 5.50
C ASP A 15 -5.58 -16.19 6.80
N LEU A 16 -5.70 -14.86 6.79
CA LEU A 16 -5.34 -13.98 7.89
C LEU A 16 -6.51 -13.06 8.23
N THR A 17 -6.74 -12.88 9.52
CA THR A 17 -7.74 -11.94 10.05
C THR A 17 -7.03 -10.74 10.65
N LEU A 18 -7.58 -9.55 10.41
CA LEU A 18 -7.13 -8.32 11.06
C LEU A 18 -7.32 -8.45 12.58
N ALA A 19 -6.42 -7.84 13.35
CA ALA A 19 -6.53 -7.83 14.81
C ALA A 19 -7.77 -7.06 15.26
N ASP A 20 -8.01 -5.91 14.62
CA ASP A 20 -9.24 -5.14 14.73
C ASP A 20 -9.90 -4.98 13.35
N PRO A 21 -11.20 -5.29 13.19
CA PRO A 21 -11.88 -5.15 11.90
C PRO A 21 -12.03 -3.69 11.45
N ALA A 22 -11.97 -2.72 12.37
CA ALA A 22 -11.97 -1.30 12.03
C ALA A 22 -10.62 -0.81 11.50
N ASP A 23 -9.57 -1.65 11.48
CA ASP A 23 -8.32 -1.37 10.77
C ASP A 23 -8.39 -1.76 9.28
N ASP A 24 -9.52 -2.33 8.81
CA ASP A 24 -9.65 -2.70 7.41
C ASP A 24 -9.68 -1.45 6.52
N LEU A 25 -8.61 -1.28 5.73
CA LEU A 25 -8.47 -0.14 4.82
C LEU A 25 -9.20 -0.37 3.49
N ARG A 26 -9.63 -1.60 3.19
CA ARG A 26 -10.27 -1.93 1.92
C ARG A 26 -11.60 -1.19 1.78
N GLY A 27 -11.86 -0.66 0.59
CA GLY A 27 -13.04 0.15 0.29
C GLY A 27 -12.97 1.62 0.74
N ARG A 28 -11.92 2.01 1.50
CA ARG A 28 -11.74 3.42 1.91
C ARG A 28 -11.26 4.28 0.75
N ARG A 29 -11.60 5.56 0.77
CA ARG A 29 -11.12 6.54 -0.21
C ARG A 29 -9.66 6.87 0.06
N VAL A 30 -8.93 7.20 -0.99
CA VAL A 30 -7.56 7.67 -0.87
C VAL A 30 -7.48 9.12 -1.31
N ALA A 31 -6.93 9.97 -0.45
CA ALA A 31 -6.69 11.38 -0.73
C ALA A 31 -5.20 11.69 -0.71
N ASP A 32 -4.75 12.52 -1.65
CA ASP A 32 -3.36 12.97 -1.68
C ASP A 32 -3.06 14.10 -0.68
N ARG A 33 -1.80 14.53 -0.65
CA ARG A 33 -1.32 15.66 0.17
C ARG A 33 -2.06 16.99 -0.05
N ASN A 34 -2.71 17.17 -1.20
CA ASN A 34 -3.49 18.37 -1.54
C ASN A 34 -4.98 18.18 -1.21
N GLY A 35 -5.37 17.02 -0.69
CA GLY A 35 -6.77 16.64 -0.46
C GLY A 35 -7.52 16.22 -1.73
N SER A 36 -6.82 15.97 -2.84
CA SER A 36 -7.44 15.49 -4.07
C SER A 36 -7.72 13.99 -3.98
N GLU A 37 -8.87 13.55 -4.49
CA GLU A 37 -9.21 12.13 -4.56
C GLU A 37 -8.29 11.41 -5.57
N VAL A 38 -7.59 10.40 -5.09
CA VAL A 38 -6.70 9.54 -5.90
C VAL A 38 -7.45 8.31 -6.40
N GLY A 39 -8.31 7.74 -5.55
CA GLY A 39 -9.05 6.52 -5.84
C GLY A 39 -9.59 5.86 -4.58
N VAL A 40 -9.75 4.54 -4.63
CA VAL A 40 -10.23 3.71 -3.52
C VAL A 40 -9.25 2.57 -3.29
N VAL A 41 -9.08 2.17 -2.02
CA VAL A 41 -8.28 0.99 -1.66
C VAL A 41 -9.03 -0.26 -2.13
N GLY A 42 -8.48 -0.96 -3.12
CA GLY A 42 -9.00 -2.23 -3.61
C GLY A 42 -8.61 -3.40 -2.72
N ASP A 43 -7.35 -3.42 -2.28
CA ASP A 43 -6.79 -4.44 -1.39
C ASP A 43 -5.53 -3.96 -0.66
N VAL A 44 -5.00 -4.78 0.24
CA VAL A 44 -3.73 -4.56 0.94
C VAL A 44 -2.79 -5.72 0.63
N ILE A 45 -1.56 -5.41 0.21
CA ILE A 45 -0.50 -6.41 0.09
C ILE A 45 0.24 -6.48 1.43
N ILE A 46 0.29 -7.67 1.99
CA ILE A 46 0.95 -7.96 3.25
C ILE A 46 2.19 -8.83 3.01
N ASP A 47 3.19 -8.71 3.88
CA ASP A 47 4.16 -9.77 4.09
C ASP A 47 3.56 -10.77 5.08
N ALA A 48 3.19 -11.96 4.61
CA ALA A 48 2.62 -13.01 5.46
C ALA A 48 3.63 -13.58 6.47
N ALA A 49 4.93 -13.55 6.18
CA ALA A 49 5.95 -14.02 7.10
C ALA A 49 6.08 -13.08 8.31
N GLU A 50 5.93 -11.77 8.09
CA GLU A 50 6.01 -10.74 9.13
C GLU A 50 4.65 -10.29 9.65
N ARG A 51 3.56 -10.74 9.01
CA ARG A 51 2.17 -10.32 9.25
C ARG A 51 2.01 -8.79 9.23
N ARG A 52 2.67 -8.12 8.28
CA ARG A 52 2.68 -6.66 8.15
C ARG A 52 2.16 -6.20 6.80
N ALA A 53 1.36 -5.16 6.78
CA ALA A 53 1.00 -4.47 5.54
C ALA A 53 2.25 -3.80 4.93
N ARG A 54 2.40 -3.91 3.61
CA ARG A 54 3.54 -3.35 2.87
C ARG A 54 3.09 -2.44 1.75
N PHE A 55 1.97 -2.73 1.09
CA PHE A 55 1.41 -1.87 0.05
C PHE A 55 -0.12 -1.77 0.13
N LEU A 56 -0.65 -0.63 -0.29
CA LEU A 56 -2.04 -0.46 -0.68
C LEU A 56 -2.16 -0.72 -2.18
N GLU A 57 -3.13 -1.55 -2.56
CA GLU A 57 -3.62 -1.61 -3.94
C GLU A 57 -4.68 -0.51 -4.09
N ILE A 58 -4.40 0.48 -4.93
CA ILE A 58 -5.33 1.57 -5.23
C ILE A 58 -5.95 1.31 -6.59
N ASP A 59 -7.27 1.19 -6.63
CA ASP A 59 -8.05 1.27 -7.85
C ASP A 59 -8.13 2.76 -8.26
N ALA A 60 -7.12 3.21 -9.01
CA ALA A 60 -7.08 4.57 -9.55
C ALA A 60 -8.02 4.66 -10.76
N GLY A 61 -9.07 5.47 -10.64
CA GLY A 61 -10.08 5.62 -11.69
C GLY A 61 -11.47 5.94 -11.13
N GLY A 62 -11.71 7.22 -10.83
CA GLY A 62 -13.01 7.74 -10.40
C GLY A 62 -13.86 8.34 -11.51
N ASN A 63 -13.33 8.46 -12.74
CA ASN A 63 -14.06 9.04 -13.87
C ASN A 63 -14.66 7.93 -14.77
N PRO A 64 -15.96 7.99 -15.09
CA PRO A 64 -16.56 7.12 -16.10
C PRO A 64 -15.87 7.37 -17.46
N GLY A 65 -14.99 6.46 -17.87
CA GLY A 65 -14.27 6.53 -19.15
C GLY A 65 -12.76 6.26 -19.08
N LEU A 66 -12.13 6.31 -17.89
CA LEU A 66 -10.76 5.80 -17.72
C LEU A 66 -10.80 4.35 -17.27
N SER A 67 -10.01 3.50 -17.93
CA SER A 67 -9.72 2.16 -17.44
C SER A 67 -9.20 2.26 -16.01
N ARG A 68 -9.77 1.48 -15.09
CA ARG A 68 -9.23 1.37 -13.72
C ARG A 68 -7.84 0.79 -13.82
N ILE A 69 -6.83 1.58 -13.47
CA ILE A 69 -5.45 1.11 -13.38
C ILE A 69 -5.21 0.85 -11.90
N LYS A 70 -4.92 -0.41 -11.57
CA LYS A 70 -4.49 -0.75 -10.23
C LYS A 70 -3.05 -0.29 -10.05
N GLN A 71 -2.78 0.39 -8.95
CA GLN A 71 -1.46 0.91 -8.61
C GLN A 71 -1.09 0.43 -7.21
N LEU A 72 0.17 0.08 -6.99
CA LEU A 72 0.68 -0.16 -5.64
C LEU A 72 1.27 1.10 -5.05
N VAL A 73 0.91 1.37 -3.81
CA VAL A 73 1.43 2.49 -3.02
C VAL A 73 2.01 1.93 -1.72
N PRO A 74 3.27 2.20 -1.35
CA PRO A 74 3.83 1.75 -0.07
C PRO A 74 3.05 2.31 1.12
N VAL A 75 2.84 1.49 2.15
CA VAL A 75 2.15 1.94 3.37
C VAL A 75 2.93 3.05 4.09
N ASP A 76 4.25 3.12 3.91
CA ASP A 76 5.12 4.19 4.40
C ASP A 76 4.73 5.59 3.89
N THR A 77 3.98 5.65 2.79
CA THR A 77 3.51 6.93 2.25
C THR A 77 2.26 7.47 2.96
N ILE A 78 1.58 6.63 3.74
CA ILE A 78 0.39 6.99 4.51
C ILE A 78 0.80 8.02 5.56
N THR A 79 0.14 9.17 5.53
CA THR A 79 0.39 10.26 6.49
C THR A 79 -0.65 10.27 7.61
N ARG A 80 -1.87 9.81 7.32
CA ARG A 80 -2.98 9.74 8.28
C ARG A 80 -4.07 8.82 7.77
N ILE A 81 -4.81 8.21 8.68
CA ILE A 81 -6.04 7.48 8.40
C ILE A 81 -7.15 8.14 9.21
N ASP A 82 -8.19 8.61 8.55
CA ASP A 82 -9.47 9.02 9.14
C ASP A 82 -10.50 7.89 8.97
N ASP A 83 -11.73 8.07 9.47
CA ASP A 83 -12.82 7.07 9.39
C ASP A 83 -12.85 6.33 8.03
N ASP A 84 -13.11 7.07 6.94
CA ASP A 84 -13.29 6.49 5.60
C ASP A 84 -12.21 6.92 4.59
N VAL A 85 -11.17 7.63 5.03
CA VAL A 85 -10.18 8.24 4.13
C VAL A 85 -8.75 7.92 4.58
N VAL A 86 -7.97 7.35 3.66
CA VAL A 86 -6.54 7.15 3.81
C VAL A 86 -5.83 8.32 3.12
N HIS A 87 -5.06 9.08 3.89
CA HIS A 87 -4.26 10.18 3.37
C HIS A 87 -2.85 9.72 3.06
N ILE A 88 -2.37 10.05 1.87
CA ILE A 88 -1.02 9.72 1.42
C ILE A 88 -0.23 10.98 1.07
N SER A 89 1.08 10.91 1.25
CA SER A 89 2.02 11.98 0.90
C SER A 89 2.20 12.25 -0.60
N PRO A 90 2.25 11.28 -1.53
CA PRO A 90 2.35 11.55 -2.97
C PRO A 90 1.06 12.16 -3.53
N ASP A 91 1.19 12.99 -4.57
CA ASP A 91 0.03 13.53 -5.30
C ASP A 91 -0.59 12.52 -6.29
N TRP A 92 -1.84 12.76 -6.69
CA TRP A 92 -2.57 11.87 -7.59
C TRP A 92 -1.85 11.60 -8.92
N MET A 93 -1.08 12.57 -9.44
CA MET A 93 -0.34 12.38 -10.70
C MET A 93 0.81 11.40 -10.51
N MET A 94 1.48 11.45 -9.36
CA MET A 94 2.53 10.49 -9.00
C MET A 94 1.95 9.08 -8.90
N VAL A 95 0.80 8.90 -8.24
CA VAL A 95 0.15 7.58 -8.16
C VAL A 95 -0.29 7.08 -9.54
N ALA A 96 -0.90 7.93 -10.35
CA ALA A 96 -1.33 7.57 -11.70
C ALA A 96 -0.14 7.24 -12.64
N GLY A 97 1.02 7.86 -12.42
CA GLY A 97 2.26 7.61 -13.14
C GLY A 97 3.08 6.42 -12.63
N GLY A 98 2.61 5.73 -11.60
CA GLY A 98 3.26 4.57 -11.01
C GLY A 98 3.30 3.36 -11.93
N HIS A 99 4.06 2.35 -11.49
CA HIS A 99 4.10 1.05 -12.16
C HIS A 99 2.75 0.35 -12.04
N GLY A 100 2.07 0.13 -13.18
CA GLY A 100 0.82 -0.61 -13.22
C GLY A 100 0.93 -1.96 -12.50
N TYR A 101 -0.07 -2.27 -11.70
CA TYR A 101 -0.18 -3.50 -10.95
C TYR A 101 -1.14 -4.45 -11.63
N ASP A 102 -0.67 -5.67 -11.90
CA ASP A 102 -1.50 -6.77 -12.36
C ASP A 102 -1.49 -7.89 -11.29
N PRO A 103 -2.63 -8.18 -10.63
CA PRO A 103 -2.68 -9.19 -9.57
C PRO A 103 -2.51 -10.63 -10.07
N SER A 104 -2.58 -10.86 -11.39
CA SER A 104 -2.38 -12.19 -11.99
C SER A 104 -0.93 -12.44 -12.42
N ALA A 105 -0.10 -11.39 -12.42
CA ALA A 105 1.30 -11.48 -12.73
C ALA A 105 2.10 -12.04 -11.54
N VAL A 106 3.17 -12.79 -11.86
CA VAL A 106 4.16 -13.17 -10.85
C VAL A 106 5.02 -11.96 -10.55
N LEU A 107 4.87 -11.40 -9.36
CA LEU A 107 5.62 -10.23 -8.90
C LEU A 107 6.80 -10.66 -8.05
N ASP A 108 8.00 -10.26 -8.46
CA ASP A 108 9.25 -10.59 -7.77
C ASP A 108 9.74 -9.40 -6.93
N ARG A 109 10.73 -9.64 -6.05
CA ARG A 109 11.38 -8.61 -5.22
C ARG A 109 11.84 -7.40 -6.03
N THR A 110 12.30 -7.62 -7.27
CA THR A 110 12.73 -6.53 -8.17
C THR A 110 11.60 -5.56 -8.52
N TYR A 111 10.37 -6.07 -8.72
CA TYR A 111 9.21 -5.22 -8.98
C TYR A 111 8.89 -4.37 -7.76
N TYR A 112 8.82 -4.98 -6.56
CA TYR A 112 8.58 -4.24 -5.32
C TYR A 112 9.66 -3.20 -5.04
N ALA A 113 10.93 -3.51 -5.32
CA ALA A 113 12.04 -2.57 -5.20
C ALA A 113 11.85 -1.34 -6.10
N ALA A 114 11.37 -1.55 -7.33
CA ALA A 114 11.08 -0.45 -8.26
C ALA A 114 9.92 0.42 -7.77
N VAL A 115 8.86 -0.18 -7.21
CA VAL A 115 7.74 0.56 -6.61
C VAL A 115 8.25 1.42 -5.43
N TYR A 116 8.98 0.84 -4.48
CA TYR A 116 9.58 1.60 -3.36
C TYR A 116 10.47 2.75 -3.85
N GLY A 117 11.34 2.46 -4.83
CA GLY A 117 12.23 3.47 -5.43
C GLY A 117 11.48 4.60 -6.12
N TYR A 118 10.36 4.30 -6.78
CA TYR A 118 9.51 5.31 -7.41
C TYR A 118 8.92 6.30 -6.39
N TYR A 119 8.47 5.81 -5.24
CA TYR A 119 7.95 6.64 -4.15
C TYR A 119 9.04 7.21 -3.23
N ASN A 120 10.32 6.98 -3.54
CA ASN A 120 11.47 7.41 -2.74
C ASN A 120 11.40 6.90 -1.28
N CYS A 121 10.80 5.72 -1.09
CA CYS A 121 10.74 5.03 0.20
C CYS A 121 11.83 3.96 0.26
N PRO A 122 12.55 3.81 1.39
CA PRO A 122 13.47 2.69 1.57
C PRO A 122 12.65 1.39 1.62
N PRO A 123 12.96 0.39 0.78
CA PRO A 123 12.34 -0.93 0.85
C PRO A 123 12.48 -1.54 2.24
N PHE A 124 11.45 -2.26 2.67
CA PHE A 124 11.40 -2.80 4.04
C PHE A 124 12.51 -3.79 4.42
N TRP A 125 13.12 -4.42 3.42
CA TRP A 125 14.27 -5.32 3.60
C TRP A 125 15.63 -4.60 3.60
N TRP A 126 15.66 -3.26 3.58
CA TRP A 126 16.88 -2.48 3.75
C TRP A 126 17.12 -2.12 5.22
N PRO A 127 18.38 -2.10 5.68
CA PRO A 127 18.72 -1.78 7.07
C PRO A 127 18.33 -0.35 7.49
N SER A 128 18.04 0.53 6.53
CA SER A 128 17.58 1.90 6.76
C SER A 128 16.06 2.03 6.88
N HIS A 129 15.31 0.95 6.65
CA HIS A 129 13.86 0.98 6.80
C HIS A 129 13.48 1.03 8.27
N HIS A 130 12.54 1.90 8.58
CA HIS A 130 11.88 1.96 9.88
C HIS A 130 10.41 1.74 9.60
N ASP A 131 9.84 0.65 10.11
CA ASP A 131 8.40 0.44 9.98
C ASP A 131 7.66 1.64 10.58
N PRO A 132 6.52 2.05 10.00
CA PRO A 132 5.61 2.94 10.70
C PRO A 132 5.19 2.24 12.00
N GLU A 133 5.48 2.86 13.14
CA GLU A 133 5.13 2.29 14.44
C GLU A 133 3.60 2.22 14.53
N PRO A 134 2.99 1.03 14.74
CA PRO A 134 1.58 0.98 15.11
C PRO A 134 1.46 1.76 16.41
N GLY A 135 0.51 2.70 16.46
CA GLY A 135 0.36 3.70 17.51
C GLY A 135 0.85 3.19 18.86
N ALA A 136 1.88 3.84 19.39
CA ALA A 136 2.17 3.74 20.80
C ALA A 136 0.89 4.17 21.53
N ASP A 137 0.15 3.19 22.04
CA ASP A 137 -0.82 3.37 23.11
C ASP A 137 -0.04 4.06 24.25
N ASP A 138 -0.14 5.38 24.29
CA ASP A 138 0.34 6.18 25.42
C ASP A 138 -0.75 6.06 26.51
N GLU A 139 -0.43 5.23 27.50
CA GLU A 139 -1.22 4.96 28.71
C GLU A 139 -1.42 6.21 29.59
#